data_AF-A0A034WDT7-F1
#
_entry.id   AF-A0A034WDT7-F1
#
_cell.length_a   1.000
_cell.length_b   1.000
_cell.length_c   1.000
_cell.angle_alpha   90.00
_cell.angle_beta   90.00
_cell.angle_gamma   90.00
#
_symmetry.space_group_name_H-M   'P 1'
#
loop_
_entity.id
_entity.type
_entity.pdbx_description
1 polymer ?
#
loop_
_entity_poly.entity_id
_entity_poly.type
_entity_poly.pdbx_seq_one_letter_code
_entity_poly.pdbx_strand_id
1 'polypeptide(L)'
;TISSRMEAHYTFEKEIKKLILYIVKNDIKKLEDAKGVLCCHKENLTNQIFKLISSDFNIKKPTEDVIEFHNLMTTVYKETVQTTYNILENLRNHISTFSFPETEIDNRILNYLSIAQYFSVLEEEYFAKILCDKAEKLAAGDTIFNFFKLVMDVEKLDFANAKKYYSLPSNKQFELGLNFTELIKIYINYVETLANETTFNQAMENLIVSLREEVIAFPNELCYWVLLHCIFKYCSYLPGTNYTRWKYEQIELEVEPKLPLMPASRFMLMNPYEIKAPITVKETLFLKVFTILTSLGLYKFAVFVFKELEMSCQPFERYLTLTTLKILSNEVLTNYQPKTFPVTKPLEKYFITNINGHLEYSRGAIDYAIQNYWKLLMNDHEISSSHYLLALLRYGFHMLKIGNYQEAVEAFQKCDSDDTELIAKFYMAKALFIE
;
A
#
# COMPACT_ATOMS: atom_id res chain seq x y z
N THR A 1 -2.65 -32.38 32.83
CA THR A 1 -1.82 -32.78 31.67
C THR A 1 -1.54 -31.54 30.84
N ILE A 2 -0.36 -31.40 30.25
CA ILE A 2 0.16 -30.16 29.62
C ILE A 2 -0.88 -29.47 28.69
N SER A 3 -1.74 -30.25 28.04
CA SER A 3 -2.87 -29.78 27.21
C SER A 3 -3.85 -28.84 27.93
N SER A 4 -4.32 -29.17 29.14
CA SER A 4 -5.34 -28.37 29.84
C SER A 4 -4.82 -27.02 30.33
N ARG A 5 -3.53 -26.98 30.68
CA ARG A 5 -2.82 -25.76 31.06
C ARG A 5 -2.68 -24.82 29.87
N MET A 6 -2.21 -25.32 28.72
CA MET A 6 -2.06 -24.52 27.51
C MET A 6 -3.40 -23.98 27.01
N GLU A 7 -4.45 -24.80 27.07
CA GLU A 7 -5.81 -24.39 26.71
C GLU A 7 -6.34 -23.27 27.60
N ALA A 8 -6.16 -23.35 28.92
CA ALA A 8 -6.60 -22.31 29.85
C ALA A 8 -5.88 -20.97 29.64
N HIS A 9 -4.59 -21.00 29.33
CA HIS A 9 -3.84 -19.80 28.94
C HIS A 9 -4.34 -19.25 27.61
N TYR A 10 -4.48 -20.07 26.58
CA TYR A 10 -5.00 -19.65 25.27
C TYR A 10 -6.39 -19.01 25.36
N THR A 11 -7.33 -19.58 26.13
CA THR A 11 -8.69 -19.03 26.26
C THR A 11 -8.72 -17.74 27.06
N PHE A 12 -7.86 -17.60 28.08
CA PHE A 12 -7.68 -16.34 28.80
C PHE A 12 -7.15 -15.23 27.88
N GLU A 13 -6.06 -15.50 27.14
CA GLU A 13 -5.49 -14.52 26.21
C GLU A 13 -6.48 -14.12 25.12
N LYS A 14 -7.27 -15.08 24.60
CA LYS A 14 -8.32 -14.82 23.60
C LYS A 14 -9.39 -13.87 24.11
N GLU A 15 -9.84 -14.03 25.36
CA GLU A 15 -10.84 -13.13 25.96
C GLU A 15 -10.27 -11.73 26.24
N ILE A 16 -9.01 -11.64 26.67
CA ILE A 16 -8.31 -10.35 26.81
C ILE A 16 -8.22 -9.62 25.47
N LYS A 17 -7.82 -10.31 24.39
CA LYS A 17 -7.75 -9.73 23.03
C LYS A 17 -9.12 -9.21 22.57
N LYS A 18 -10.20 -9.96 22.78
CA LYS A 18 -11.56 -9.53 22.45
C LYS A 18 -11.97 -8.25 23.19
N LEU A 19 -11.64 -8.17 24.48
CA LEU A 19 -11.97 -7.00 25.30
C LEU A 19 -11.21 -5.76 24.81
N ILE A 20 -9.91 -5.91 24.49
CA ILE A 20 -9.08 -4.84 23.94
C ILE A 20 -9.64 -4.35 22.60
N LEU A 21 -9.94 -5.27 21.67
CA LEU A 21 -10.55 -4.95 20.38
C LEU A 21 -11.88 -4.21 20.54
N TYR A 22 -12.71 -4.62 21.51
CA TYR A 22 -13.98 -3.97 21.77
C TYR A 22 -13.82 -2.54 22.31
N ILE A 23 -12.90 -2.33 23.27
CA ILE A 23 -12.61 -1.01 23.85
C ILE A 23 -12.20 -0.04 22.75
N VAL A 24 -11.27 -0.47 21.89
CA VAL A 24 -10.75 0.39 20.82
C VAL A 24 -11.79 0.60 19.71
N LYS A 25 -12.52 -0.45 19.29
CA LYS A 25 -13.57 -0.34 18.26
C LYS A 25 -14.66 0.68 18.61
N ASN A 26 -14.96 0.86 19.88
CA ASN A 26 -16.05 1.72 20.35
C ASN A 26 -15.55 3.03 20.99
N ASP A 27 -14.26 3.35 20.87
CA ASP A 27 -13.63 4.56 21.44
C ASP A 27 -14.01 4.79 22.93
N ILE A 28 -14.03 3.72 23.72
CA ILE A 28 -14.45 3.78 25.13
C ILE A 28 -13.38 4.50 25.94
N LYS A 29 -13.66 5.76 26.29
CA LYS A 29 -12.76 6.62 27.07
C LYS A 29 -13.07 6.61 28.56
N LYS A 30 -14.31 6.30 28.93
CA LYS A 30 -14.74 6.22 30.33
C LYS A 30 -15.49 4.92 30.59
N LEU A 31 -15.37 4.43 31.82
CA LEU A 31 -16.00 3.17 32.23
C LEU A 31 -17.54 3.25 32.17
N GLU A 32 -18.11 4.45 32.29
CA GLU A 32 -19.55 4.67 32.21
C GLU A 32 -20.14 4.36 30.82
N ASP A 33 -19.35 4.53 29.76
CA ASP A 33 -19.78 4.39 28.36
C ASP A 33 -20.00 2.92 27.95
N ALA A 34 -19.52 1.98 28.77
CA ALA A 34 -19.50 0.55 28.45
C ALA A 34 -20.21 -0.35 29.49
N LYS A 35 -20.98 0.24 30.41
CA LYS A 35 -21.57 -0.45 31.58
C LYS A 35 -22.38 -1.71 31.26
N GLY A 36 -23.16 -1.71 30.17
CA GLY A 36 -24.00 -2.86 29.78
C GLY A 36 -23.20 -4.05 29.25
N VAL A 37 -22.12 -3.81 28.53
CA VAL A 37 -21.32 -4.84 27.85
C VAL A 37 -20.15 -5.34 28.72
N LEU A 38 -19.59 -4.46 29.56
CA LEU A 38 -18.59 -4.84 30.57
C LEU A 38 -19.11 -5.89 31.56
N CYS A 39 -20.42 -5.94 31.82
CA CYS A 39 -21.00 -6.96 32.71
C CYS A 39 -20.78 -8.38 32.17
N CYS A 40 -21.11 -8.63 30.91
CA CYS A 40 -20.93 -9.93 30.26
C CYS A 40 -19.45 -10.31 30.10
N HIS A 41 -18.59 -9.34 29.78
CA HIS A 41 -17.14 -9.59 29.67
C HIS A 41 -16.48 -9.84 31.03
N LYS A 42 -16.96 -9.20 32.10
CA LYS A 42 -16.49 -9.44 33.47
C LYS A 42 -16.77 -10.87 33.91
N GLU A 43 -17.97 -11.39 33.66
CA GLU A 43 -18.33 -12.78 33.97
C GLU A 43 -17.46 -13.77 33.18
N ASN A 44 -17.29 -13.54 31.88
CA ASN A 44 -16.45 -14.38 31.03
C ASN A 44 -14.99 -14.38 31.46
N LEU A 45 -14.42 -13.21 31.78
CA LEU A 45 -13.04 -13.09 32.24
C LEU A 45 -12.83 -13.77 33.60
N THR A 46 -13.79 -13.61 34.51
CA THR A 46 -13.79 -14.28 35.81
C THR A 46 -13.75 -15.80 35.63
N ASN A 47 -14.56 -16.34 34.72
CA ASN A 47 -14.57 -17.77 34.40
C ASN A 47 -13.24 -18.26 33.80
N GLN A 48 -12.57 -17.48 32.96
CA GLN A 48 -11.26 -17.85 32.42
C GLN A 48 -10.16 -17.81 33.49
N ILE A 49 -10.20 -16.83 34.40
CA ILE A 49 -9.25 -16.74 35.53
C ILE A 49 -9.43 -17.95 36.46
N PHE A 50 -10.66 -18.37 36.76
CA PHE A 50 -10.89 -19.59 37.54
C PHE A 50 -10.34 -20.84 36.86
N LYS A 51 -10.45 -20.94 35.52
CA LYS A 51 -9.84 -22.04 34.76
C LYS A 51 -8.32 -22.02 34.80
N LEU A 52 -7.69 -20.84 34.74
CA LEU A 52 -6.25 -20.69 34.94
C LEU A 52 -5.81 -21.14 36.33
N ILE A 53 -6.58 -20.73 37.35
CA ILE A 53 -6.30 -21.12 38.74
C ILE A 53 -6.36 -22.63 38.89
N SER A 54 -7.42 -23.27 38.40
CA SER A 54 -7.62 -24.72 38.55
C SER A 54 -6.67 -25.56 37.67
N SER A 55 -6.32 -25.07 36.48
CA SER A 55 -5.57 -25.85 35.48
C SER A 55 -4.06 -25.58 35.48
N ASP A 56 -3.59 -24.54 36.16
CA ASP A 56 -2.16 -24.21 36.24
C ASP A 56 -1.72 -23.82 37.66
N PHE A 57 -2.22 -22.71 38.18
CA PHE A 57 -1.66 -22.10 39.39
C PHE A 57 -1.80 -23.00 40.62
N ASN A 58 -2.99 -23.57 40.84
CA ASN A 58 -3.24 -24.46 41.98
C ASN A 58 -2.61 -25.85 41.81
N ILE A 59 -2.27 -26.25 40.57
CA ILE A 59 -1.52 -27.50 40.31
C ILE A 59 -0.04 -27.29 40.68
N LYS A 60 0.52 -26.12 40.34
CA LYS A 60 1.91 -25.77 40.66
C LYS A 60 2.13 -25.49 42.14
N LYS A 61 1.14 -24.86 42.79
CA LYS A 61 1.18 -24.49 44.20
C LYS A 61 -0.18 -24.80 44.84
N PRO A 62 -0.38 -26.07 45.24
CA PRO A 62 -1.60 -26.47 45.94
C PRO A 62 -1.80 -25.65 47.21
N THR A 63 -3.05 -25.34 47.52
CA THR A 63 -3.44 -24.56 48.70
C THR A 63 -4.36 -25.39 49.57
N GLU A 64 -4.08 -25.45 50.86
CA GLU A 64 -4.87 -26.22 51.85
C GLU A 64 -5.69 -25.31 52.78
N ASP A 65 -5.32 -24.02 52.87
CA ASP A 65 -6.02 -23.03 53.67
C ASP A 65 -6.30 -21.70 52.93
N VAL A 66 -7.05 -20.83 53.59
CA VAL A 66 -7.50 -19.54 53.04
C VAL A 66 -6.33 -18.56 52.84
N ILE A 67 -5.30 -18.62 53.68
CA ILE A 67 -4.14 -17.73 53.60
C ILE A 67 -3.28 -18.12 52.38
N GLU A 68 -3.09 -19.42 52.17
CA GLU A 68 -2.40 -19.96 51.00
C GLU A 68 -3.14 -19.64 49.70
N PHE A 69 -4.46 -19.78 49.69
CA PHE A 69 -5.28 -19.39 48.54
C PHE A 69 -5.20 -17.88 48.25
N HIS A 70 -5.20 -17.03 49.28
CA HIS A 70 -5.04 -15.59 49.10
C HIS A 70 -3.68 -15.22 48.48
N ASN A 71 -2.61 -15.88 48.93
CA ASN A 71 -1.26 -15.71 48.37
C ASN A 71 -1.18 -16.21 46.92
N LEU A 72 -1.88 -17.31 46.61
CA LEU A 72 -2.02 -17.81 45.23
C LEU A 72 -2.73 -16.77 44.35
N MET A 73 -3.84 -16.21 44.81
CA MET A 73 -4.59 -15.18 44.08
C MET A 73 -3.77 -13.91 43.81
N THR A 74 -2.91 -13.53 44.75
CA THR A 74 -1.98 -12.41 44.55
C THR A 74 -0.97 -12.70 43.43
N THR A 75 -0.53 -13.95 43.33
CA THR A 75 0.38 -14.41 42.27
C THR A 75 -0.35 -14.46 40.91
N VAL A 76 -1.56 -15.02 40.89
CA VAL A 76 -2.44 -15.05 39.71
C VAL A 76 -2.69 -13.64 39.19
N TYR A 77 -2.99 -12.69 40.08
CA TYR A 77 -3.20 -11.30 39.71
C TYR A 77 -1.96 -10.68 39.05
N LYS A 78 -0.79 -10.82 39.67
CA LYS A 78 0.47 -10.28 39.11
C LYS A 78 0.78 -10.87 37.73
N GLU A 79 0.68 -12.18 37.58
CA GLU A 79 0.98 -12.85 36.31
C GLU A 79 -0.06 -12.52 35.23
N THR A 80 -1.35 -12.51 35.55
CA THR A 80 -2.40 -12.17 34.57
C THR A 80 -2.35 -10.70 34.16
N VAL A 81 -1.99 -9.78 35.05
CA VAL A 81 -1.72 -8.38 34.72
C VAL A 81 -0.51 -8.26 33.81
N GLN A 82 0.60 -8.95 34.13
CA GLN A 82 1.79 -8.93 33.28
C GLN A 82 1.52 -9.54 31.90
N THR A 83 0.77 -10.65 31.83
CA THR A 83 0.35 -11.25 30.55
C THR A 83 -0.56 -10.30 29.77
N THR A 84 -1.50 -9.63 30.43
CA THR A 84 -2.37 -8.63 29.79
C THR A 84 -1.56 -7.45 29.26
N TYR A 85 -0.59 -6.97 30.03
CA TYR A 85 0.35 -5.92 29.61
C TYR A 85 1.19 -6.37 28.42
N ASN A 86 1.71 -7.60 28.44
CA ASN A 86 2.47 -8.17 27.32
C ASN A 86 1.59 -8.35 26.08
N ILE A 87 0.32 -8.73 26.24
CA ILE A 87 -0.65 -8.79 25.13
C ILE A 87 -0.93 -7.39 24.61
N LEU A 88 -1.09 -6.39 25.47
CA LEU A 88 -1.29 -5.00 25.07
C LEU A 88 -0.07 -4.46 24.32
N GLU A 89 1.15 -4.72 24.79
CA GLU A 89 2.38 -4.34 24.11
C GLU A 89 2.57 -5.12 22.80
N ASN A 90 2.26 -6.42 22.77
CA ASN A 90 2.29 -7.22 21.53
C ASN A 90 1.21 -6.77 20.55
N LEU A 91 0.01 -6.41 21.03
CA LEU A 91 -1.07 -5.88 20.20
C LEU A 91 -0.77 -4.45 19.76
N ARG A 92 -0.07 -3.65 20.56
CA ARG A 92 0.48 -2.36 20.17
C ARG A 92 1.36 -2.48 18.93
N ASN A 93 2.09 -3.60 18.82
CA ASN A 93 2.87 -3.98 17.64
C ASN A 93 2.02 -4.53 16.48
N HIS A 94 0.69 -4.64 16.64
CA HIS A 94 -0.28 -5.14 15.67
C HIS A 94 -1.54 -4.24 15.52
N ILE A 95 -1.48 -2.98 15.99
CA ILE A 95 -2.57 -1.98 15.92
C ILE A 95 -2.95 -1.61 14.47
N SER A 96 -2.24 -2.09 13.45
CA SER A 96 -2.55 -1.88 12.02
C SER A 96 -3.90 -2.40 11.54
N THR A 97 -4.64 -3.12 12.38
CA THR A 97 -6.00 -3.61 12.06
C THR A 97 -7.12 -2.75 12.65
N PHE A 98 -6.81 -1.66 13.36
CA PHE A 98 -7.82 -0.69 13.69
C PHE A 98 -8.10 0.21 12.50
N SER A 99 -9.37 0.25 12.07
CA SER A 99 -9.89 1.37 11.29
C SER A 99 -9.60 2.63 12.09
N PHE A 100 -8.59 3.38 11.66
CA PHE A 100 -8.37 4.74 12.14
C PHE A 100 -9.67 5.49 11.86
N PRO A 101 -10.34 6.09 12.85
CA PRO A 101 -11.27 7.16 12.53
C PRO A 101 -10.39 8.24 11.89
N GLU A 102 -10.48 8.36 10.56
CA GLU A 102 -9.75 9.37 9.79
C GLU A 102 -9.93 10.71 10.48
N THR A 103 -8.83 11.23 11.02
CA THR A 103 -8.88 12.60 11.49
C THR A 103 -8.85 13.50 10.26
N GLU A 104 -9.46 14.67 10.35
CA GLU A 104 -9.34 15.69 9.30
C GLU A 104 -7.86 15.98 8.96
N ILE A 105 -6.95 15.79 9.91
CA ILE A 105 -5.51 15.98 9.74
C ILE A 105 -4.92 14.88 8.85
N ASP A 106 -5.31 13.62 9.03
CA ASP A 106 -4.82 12.50 8.21
C ASP A 106 -5.23 12.68 6.74
N ASN A 107 -6.50 13.02 6.50
CA ASN A 107 -7.01 13.29 5.15
C ASN A 107 -6.29 14.49 4.51
N ARG A 108 -5.94 15.52 5.28
CA ARG A 108 -5.17 16.66 4.77
C ARG A 108 -3.73 16.30 4.42
N ILE A 109 -3.07 15.45 5.22
CA ILE A 109 -1.72 14.94 4.92
C ILE A 109 -1.76 14.15 3.61
N LEU A 110 -2.70 13.21 3.49
CA LEU A 110 -2.85 12.40 2.29
C LEU A 110 -3.13 13.25 1.05
N ASN A 111 -4.04 14.23 1.14
CA ASN A 111 -4.32 15.14 0.03
C ASN A 111 -3.08 15.96 -0.37
N TYR A 112 -2.31 16.49 0.59
CA TYR A 112 -1.07 17.21 0.25
C TYR A 112 -0.04 16.32 -0.44
N LEU A 113 0.10 15.06 -0.02
CA LEU A 113 1.01 14.12 -0.65
C LEU A 113 0.52 13.67 -2.05
N SER A 114 -0.78 13.47 -2.24
CA SER A 114 -1.39 13.18 -3.54
C SER A 114 -1.17 14.34 -4.52
N ILE A 115 -1.44 15.58 -4.11
CA ILE A 115 -1.19 16.78 -4.92
C ILE A 115 0.31 16.95 -5.20
N ALA A 116 1.18 16.64 -4.22
CA ALA A 116 2.64 16.67 -4.42
C ALA A 116 3.09 15.65 -5.47
N GLN A 117 2.47 14.46 -5.55
CA GLN A 117 2.74 13.50 -6.61
C GLN A 117 2.34 14.04 -7.98
N TYR A 118 1.18 14.68 -8.11
CA TYR A 118 0.79 15.35 -9.35
C TYR A 118 1.84 16.38 -9.79
N PHE A 119 2.25 17.28 -8.90
CA PHE A 119 3.29 18.28 -9.23
C PHE A 119 4.61 17.63 -9.64
N SER A 120 5.02 16.56 -8.96
CA SER A 120 6.25 15.86 -9.30
C SER A 120 6.19 15.19 -10.68
N VAL A 121 5.05 14.60 -11.06
CA VAL A 121 4.85 14.00 -12.39
C VAL A 121 4.67 15.05 -13.50
N LEU A 122 4.41 16.30 -13.12
CA LEU A 122 4.37 17.50 -13.98
C LEU A 122 5.72 18.24 -14.03
N GLU A 123 6.77 17.73 -13.38
CA GLU A 123 8.11 18.36 -13.29
C GLU A 123 8.14 19.70 -12.51
N GLU A 124 7.15 19.94 -11.65
CA GLU A 124 7.00 21.13 -10.80
C GLU A 124 7.50 20.85 -9.37
N GLU A 125 8.76 20.44 -9.24
CA GLU A 125 9.34 19.96 -7.96
C GLU A 125 9.35 21.02 -6.84
N TYR A 126 9.34 22.32 -7.19
CA TYR A 126 9.22 23.40 -6.21
C TYR A 126 7.90 23.32 -5.43
N PHE A 127 6.79 23.16 -6.13
CA PHE A 127 5.46 23.06 -5.50
C PHE A 127 5.28 21.71 -4.80
N ALA A 128 5.77 20.63 -5.41
CA ALA A 128 5.78 19.31 -4.76
C ALA A 128 6.48 19.37 -3.40
N LYS A 129 7.67 20.00 -3.33
CA LYS A 129 8.41 20.17 -2.08
C LYS A 129 7.65 20.99 -1.04
N ILE A 130 7.02 22.11 -1.43
CA ILE A 130 6.23 22.93 -0.49
C ILE A 130 5.11 22.12 0.17
N LEU A 131 4.43 21.27 -0.59
CA LEU A 131 3.34 20.46 -0.06
C LEU A 131 3.85 19.33 0.84
N CYS A 132 4.94 18.67 0.46
CA CYS A 132 5.61 17.71 1.34
C CYS A 132 6.06 18.35 2.66
N ASP A 133 6.64 19.55 2.63
CA ASP A 133 7.06 20.29 3.83
C ASP A 133 5.86 20.68 4.71
N LYS A 134 4.71 21.00 4.11
CA LYS A 134 3.46 21.26 4.85
C LYS A 134 2.91 19.99 5.49
N ALA A 135 2.91 18.87 4.76
CA ALA A 135 2.48 17.57 5.27
C ALA A 135 3.37 17.11 6.44
N GLU A 136 4.69 17.29 6.33
CA GLU A 136 5.66 16.93 7.39
C GLU A 136 5.40 17.71 8.68
N LYS A 137 5.11 19.01 8.56
CA LYS A 137 4.76 19.85 9.73
C LYS A 137 3.47 19.42 10.40
N LEU A 138 2.48 18.96 9.63
CA LEU A 138 1.21 18.46 10.16
C LEU A 138 1.34 17.08 10.81
N ALA A 139 2.19 16.22 10.26
CA ALA A 139 2.41 14.86 10.74
C ALA A 139 3.15 14.79 12.09
N ALA A 140 3.88 15.85 12.48
CA ALA A 140 4.48 16.05 13.82
C ALA A 140 5.01 14.79 14.54
N GLY A 141 5.81 13.96 13.86
CA GLY A 141 6.41 12.76 14.43
C GLY A 141 5.68 11.45 14.12
N ASP A 142 4.67 11.48 13.26
CA ASP A 142 4.01 10.29 12.75
C ASP A 142 4.98 9.43 11.91
N THR A 143 5.10 8.17 12.33
CA THR A 143 5.94 7.16 11.66
C THR A 143 5.42 6.79 10.27
N ILE A 144 4.09 6.85 10.05
CA ILE A 144 3.46 6.50 8.77
C ILE A 144 3.84 7.50 7.68
N PHE A 145 4.04 8.76 8.06
CA PHE A 145 4.47 9.81 7.14
C PHE A 145 5.85 9.52 6.56
N ASN A 146 6.79 9.01 7.37
CA ASN A 146 8.11 8.60 6.88
C ASN A 146 8.01 7.41 5.92
N PHE A 147 7.05 6.50 6.15
CA PHE A 147 6.76 5.41 5.22
C PHE A 147 6.18 5.94 3.89
N PHE A 148 5.28 6.93 3.91
CA PHE A 148 4.80 7.56 2.68
C PHE A 148 5.93 8.25 1.91
N LYS A 149 6.84 8.96 2.59
CA LYS A 149 8.03 9.54 1.95
C LYS A 149 8.92 8.47 1.32
N LEU A 150 9.15 7.34 2.01
CA LEU A 150 9.86 6.19 1.44
C LEU A 150 9.21 5.72 0.14
N VAL A 151 7.89 5.50 0.14
CA VAL A 151 7.16 5.05 -1.06
C VAL A 151 7.26 6.07 -2.19
N MET A 152 7.06 7.37 -1.91
CA MET A 152 7.18 8.42 -2.92
C MET A 152 8.59 8.49 -3.53
N ASP A 153 9.65 8.33 -2.73
CA ASP A 153 11.03 8.28 -3.21
C ASP A 153 11.27 7.04 -4.11
N VAL A 154 10.69 5.89 -3.77
CA VAL A 154 10.74 4.67 -4.58
C VAL A 154 10.00 4.84 -5.91
N GLU A 155 8.81 5.45 -5.90
CA GLU A 155 8.04 5.77 -7.12
C GLU A 155 8.77 6.79 -8.03
N LYS A 156 9.64 7.62 -7.45
CA LYS A 156 10.55 8.54 -8.17
C LYS A 156 11.81 7.86 -8.71
N LEU A 157 12.06 6.60 -8.35
CA LEU A 157 13.34 5.91 -8.53
C LEU A 157 14.52 6.62 -7.85
N ASP A 158 14.25 7.43 -6.82
CA ASP A 158 15.26 8.11 -6.01
C ASP A 158 15.69 7.20 -4.84
N PHE A 159 16.38 6.12 -5.19
CA PHE A 159 16.82 5.12 -4.22
C PHE A 159 17.83 5.66 -3.22
N ALA A 160 18.55 6.73 -3.56
CA ALA A 160 19.47 7.39 -2.64
C ALA A 160 18.71 8.05 -1.47
N ASN A 161 17.60 8.74 -1.75
CA ASN A 161 16.74 9.29 -0.70
C ASN A 161 15.93 8.20 0.01
N ALA A 162 15.37 7.23 -0.72
CA ALA A 162 14.62 6.11 -0.13
C ALA A 162 15.44 5.36 0.94
N LYS A 163 16.73 5.09 0.67
CA LYS A 163 17.61 4.39 1.63
C LYS A 163 17.84 5.14 2.96
N LYS A 164 17.64 6.45 3.00
CA LYS A 164 17.75 7.24 4.25
C LYS A 164 16.71 6.84 5.28
N TYR A 165 15.56 6.30 4.85
CA TYR A 165 14.53 5.76 5.75
C TYR A 165 15.11 4.71 6.72
N TYR A 166 15.93 3.78 6.22
CA TYR A 166 16.49 2.70 7.03
C TYR A 166 17.59 3.17 7.99
N SER A 167 18.05 4.43 7.87
CA SER A 167 18.97 5.06 8.82
C SER A 167 18.22 5.80 9.95
N LEU A 168 16.89 5.90 9.88
CA LEU A 168 16.09 6.51 10.93
C LEU A 168 16.09 5.63 12.19
N PRO A 169 16.03 6.22 13.40
CA PRO A 169 15.77 5.47 14.62
C PRO A 169 14.47 4.65 14.53
N SER A 170 14.40 3.50 15.19
CA SER A 170 13.23 2.59 15.12
C SER A 170 11.91 3.27 15.46
N ASN A 171 11.89 4.21 16.41
CA ASN A 171 10.70 4.98 16.78
C ASN A 171 10.24 6.02 15.74
N LYS A 172 10.96 6.15 14.61
CA LYS A 172 10.57 6.95 13.45
C LYS A 172 10.25 6.10 12.23
N GLN A 173 10.44 4.79 12.31
CA GLN A 173 10.07 3.83 11.28
C GLN A 173 8.65 3.32 11.54
N PHE A 174 7.91 3.05 10.48
CA PHE A 174 6.55 2.52 10.54
C PHE A 174 6.57 1.03 10.90
N GLU A 175 6.59 0.75 12.21
CA GLU A 175 6.68 -0.61 12.76
C GLU A 175 5.56 -1.53 12.25
N LEU A 176 4.34 -1.01 12.14
CA LEU A 176 3.18 -1.77 11.69
C LEU A 176 3.24 -2.19 10.21
N GLY A 177 4.10 -1.55 9.41
CA GLY A 177 4.34 -1.86 8.00
C GLY A 177 5.73 -2.42 7.75
N LEU A 178 6.37 -3.04 8.75
CA LEU A 178 7.73 -3.57 8.65
C LEU A 178 7.89 -4.52 7.45
N ASN A 179 6.92 -5.41 7.23
CA ASN A 179 6.84 -6.30 6.07
C ASN A 179 6.94 -5.52 4.74
N PHE A 180 6.22 -4.39 4.59
CA PHE A 180 6.29 -3.59 3.37
C PHE A 180 7.62 -2.86 3.24
N THR A 181 8.17 -2.37 4.35
CA THR A 181 9.47 -1.68 4.32
C THR A 181 10.63 -2.61 3.96
N GLU A 182 10.63 -3.86 4.42
CA GLU A 182 11.65 -4.84 4.01
C GLU A 182 11.44 -5.28 2.55
N LEU A 183 10.19 -5.44 2.09
CA LEU A 183 9.90 -5.71 0.68
C LEU A 183 10.40 -4.58 -0.25
N ILE A 184 10.22 -3.31 0.14
CA ILE A 184 10.76 -2.15 -0.56
C ILE A 184 12.29 -2.19 -0.60
N LYS A 185 12.94 -2.55 0.51
CA LYS A 185 14.41 -2.65 0.59
C LYS A 185 14.95 -3.70 -0.37
N ILE A 186 14.30 -4.86 -0.42
CA ILE A 186 14.62 -5.95 -1.35
C ILE A 186 14.46 -5.46 -2.80
N TYR A 187 13.41 -4.71 -3.10
CA TYR A 187 13.21 -4.11 -4.43
C TYR A 187 14.32 -3.14 -4.82
N ILE A 188 14.69 -2.21 -3.92
CA ILE A 188 15.78 -1.25 -4.15
C ILE A 188 17.08 -2.01 -4.46
N ASN A 189 17.43 -2.98 -3.61
CA ASN A 189 18.63 -3.79 -3.79
C ASN A 189 18.61 -4.57 -5.12
N TYR A 190 17.45 -5.13 -5.49
CA TYR A 190 17.28 -5.84 -6.76
C TYR A 190 17.50 -4.91 -7.96
N VAL A 191 16.86 -3.73 -7.97
CA VAL A 191 16.96 -2.79 -9.10
C VAL A 191 18.38 -2.23 -9.24
N GLU A 192 19.02 -1.86 -8.13
CA GLU A 192 20.41 -1.38 -8.14
C GLU A 192 21.39 -2.48 -8.56
N THR A 193 21.21 -3.73 -8.09
CA THR A 193 22.05 -4.85 -8.51
C THR A 193 21.86 -5.14 -10.00
N LEU A 194 20.61 -5.15 -10.48
CA LEU A 194 20.29 -5.38 -11.89
C LEU A 194 20.91 -4.31 -12.81
N ALA A 195 20.91 -3.04 -12.39
CA ALA A 195 21.50 -1.95 -13.17
C ALA A 195 23.04 -2.04 -13.24
N ASN A 196 23.68 -2.63 -12.23
CA ASN A 196 25.14 -2.78 -12.13
C ASN A 196 25.61 -4.21 -12.38
N GLU A 197 24.75 -5.07 -12.95
CA GLU A 197 25.00 -6.49 -13.06
C GLU A 197 26.12 -6.78 -14.07
N THR A 198 27.25 -7.29 -13.58
CA THR A 198 28.37 -7.76 -14.41
C THR A 198 28.39 -9.28 -14.56
N THR A 199 27.74 -9.98 -13.63
CA THR A 199 27.65 -11.44 -13.59
C THR A 199 26.23 -11.84 -13.95
N PHE A 200 26.09 -12.77 -14.90
CA PHE A 200 24.78 -13.22 -15.37
C PHE A 200 23.87 -13.66 -14.21
N ASN A 201 22.70 -13.03 -14.08
CA ASN A 201 21.62 -13.35 -13.13
C ASN A 201 21.92 -13.17 -11.62
N GLN A 202 23.03 -12.53 -11.24
CA GLN A 202 23.32 -12.21 -9.84
C GLN A 202 22.17 -11.49 -9.12
N ALA A 203 21.51 -10.53 -9.78
CA ALA A 203 20.40 -9.78 -9.20
C ALA A 203 19.21 -10.70 -8.88
N MET A 204 18.92 -11.66 -9.77
CA MET A 204 17.85 -12.64 -9.57
C MET A 204 18.16 -13.62 -8.45
N GLU A 205 19.40 -14.11 -8.37
CA GLU A 205 19.83 -15.00 -7.30
C GLU A 205 19.74 -14.32 -5.93
N ASN A 206 20.25 -13.09 -5.82
CA ASN A 206 20.16 -12.29 -4.59
C ASN A 206 18.71 -12.03 -4.18
N LEU A 207 17.83 -11.75 -5.15
CA LEU A 207 16.40 -11.56 -4.92
C LEU A 207 15.77 -12.83 -4.33
N ILE A 208 16.03 -13.99 -4.92
CA ILE A 208 15.49 -15.27 -4.44
C ILE A 208 15.99 -15.57 -3.02
N VAL A 209 17.27 -15.32 -2.73
CA VAL A 209 17.83 -15.50 -1.38
C VAL A 209 17.12 -14.60 -0.37
N SER A 210 17.02 -13.30 -0.68
CA SER A 210 16.39 -12.32 0.22
C SER A 210 14.92 -12.66 0.48
N LEU A 211 14.15 -12.99 -0.56
CA LEU A 211 12.74 -13.39 -0.41
C LEU A 211 12.59 -14.69 0.41
N ARG A 212 13.54 -15.62 0.31
CA ARG A 212 13.52 -16.87 1.10
C ARG A 212 13.75 -16.62 2.59
N GLU A 213 14.55 -15.62 2.95
CA GLU A 213 14.75 -15.21 4.34
C GLU A 213 13.48 -14.54 4.87
N GLU A 214 12.87 -13.64 4.08
CA GLU A 214 11.64 -12.94 4.49
C GLU A 214 10.43 -13.87 4.67
N VAL A 215 10.25 -14.89 3.84
CA VAL A 215 9.15 -15.86 4.06
C VAL A 215 9.32 -16.70 5.32
N ILE A 216 10.51 -16.74 5.93
CA ILE A 216 10.75 -17.36 7.23
C ILE A 216 10.39 -16.37 8.35
N ALA A 217 10.79 -15.11 8.21
CA ALA A 217 10.48 -14.04 9.17
C ALA A 217 8.99 -13.68 9.19
N PHE A 218 8.34 -13.73 8.02
CA PHE A 218 6.97 -13.32 7.78
C PHE A 218 6.17 -14.43 7.07
N PRO A 219 5.94 -15.59 7.72
CA PRO A 219 5.39 -16.78 7.08
C PRO A 219 3.94 -16.62 6.59
N ASN A 220 3.20 -15.65 7.12
CA ASN A 220 1.80 -15.39 6.74
C ASN A 220 1.66 -14.25 5.73
N GLU A 221 2.76 -13.60 5.33
CA GLU A 221 2.72 -12.45 4.44
C GLU A 221 2.63 -12.87 2.97
N LEU A 222 1.48 -12.58 2.36
CA LEU A 222 1.11 -13.05 1.03
C LEU A 222 2.05 -12.55 -0.07
N CYS A 223 2.48 -11.30 0.01
CA CYS A 223 3.29 -10.65 -1.04
C CYS A 223 4.58 -11.42 -1.32
N TYR A 224 5.27 -11.88 -0.28
CA TYR A 224 6.53 -12.63 -0.42
C TYR A 224 6.32 -13.98 -1.11
N TRP A 225 5.31 -14.75 -0.67
CA TRP A 225 5.02 -16.06 -1.25
C TRP A 225 4.57 -15.97 -2.71
N VAL A 226 3.69 -15.02 -3.03
CA VAL A 226 3.21 -14.82 -4.40
C VAL A 226 4.33 -14.33 -5.31
N LEU A 227 5.17 -13.39 -4.85
CA LEU A 227 6.30 -12.91 -5.63
C LEU A 227 7.32 -14.03 -5.90
N LEU A 228 7.67 -14.81 -4.87
CA LEU A 228 8.58 -15.95 -5.00
C LEU A 228 8.02 -17.02 -5.95
N HIS A 229 6.71 -17.27 -5.91
CA HIS A 229 6.03 -18.14 -6.87
C HIS A 229 6.18 -17.65 -8.31
N CYS A 230 5.88 -16.37 -8.56
CA CYS A 230 5.99 -15.77 -9.89
C CYS A 230 7.43 -15.83 -10.42
N ILE A 231 8.41 -15.57 -9.55
CA ILE A 231 9.84 -15.64 -9.91
C ILE A 231 10.26 -17.07 -10.24
N PHE A 232 9.92 -18.06 -9.41
CA PHE A 232 10.26 -19.45 -9.73
C PHE A 232 9.62 -19.92 -11.02
N LYS A 233 8.39 -19.49 -11.30
CA LYS A 233 7.73 -19.79 -12.57
C LYS A 233 8.42 -19.09 -13.74
N TYR A 234 8.83 -17.84 -13.59
CA TYR A 234 9.62 -17.10 -14.59
C TYR A 234 10.95 -17.80 -14.90
N CYS A 235 11.63 -18.32 -13.87
CA CYS A 235 12.86 -19.11 -14.01
C CYS A 235 12.64 -20.57 -14.47
N SER A 236 11.40 -20.98 -14.76
CA SER A 236 11.03 -22.37 -15.08
C SER A 236 11.42 -23.41 -14.01
N TYR A 237 11.49 -23.00 -12.74
CA TYR A 237 11.83 -23.87 -11.62
C TYR A 237 10.57 -24.50 -11.01
N LEU A 238 10.19 -25.68 -11.54
CA LEU A 238 8.95 -26.37 -11.17
C LEU A 238 8.85 -26.75 -9.67
N PRO A 239 9.89 -27.30 -9.01
CA PRO A 239 9.80 -27.66 -7.60
C PRO A 239 9.48 -26.45 -6.70
N GLY A 240 10.15 -25.32 -6.93
CA GLY A 240 9.89 -24.09 -6.19
C GLY A 240 8.52 -23.49 -6.49
N THR A 241 8.07 -23.58 -7.73
CA THR A 241 6.73 -23.14 -8.15
C THR A 241 5.63 -23.92 -7.41
N ASN A 242 5.76 -25.25 -7.33
CA ASN A 242 4.79 -26.10 -6.63
C ASN A 242 4.83 -25.89 -5.11
N TYR A 243 6.02 -25.73 -4.53
CA TYR A 243 6.19 -25.49 -3.10
C TYR A 243 5.56 -24.16 -2.67
N THR A 244 5.87 -23.07 -3.38
CA THR A 244 5.32 -21.74 -3.07
C THR A 244 3.81 -21.69 -3.29
N ARG A 245 3.30 -22.40 -4.30
CA ARG A 245 1.86 -22.59 -4.52
C ARG A 245 1.19 -23.22 -3.31
N TRP A 246 1.70 -24.37 -2.87
CA TRP A 246 1.17 -25.04 -1.68
C TRP A 246 1.22 -24.12 -0.46
N LYS A 247 2.23 -23.26 -0.33
CA LYS A 247 2.32 -22.31 0.79
C LYS A 247 1.26 -21.21 0.73
N TYR A 248 1.17 -20.43 -0.33
CA TYR A 248 0.22 -19.32 -0.36
C TYR A 248 -1.25 -19.78 -0.40
N GLU A 249 -1.54 -20.99 -0.94
CA GLU A 249 -2.90 -21.55 -0.93
C GLU A 249 -3.37 -21.97 0.47
N GLN A 250 -2.45 -22.16 1.42
CA GLN A 250 -2.75 -22.56 2.81
C GLN A 250 -2.80 -21.37 3.77
N ILE A 251 -2.51 -20.15 3.28
CA ILE A 251 -2.65 -18.94 4.10
C ILE A 251 -4.14 -18.65 4.23
N GLU A 252 -4.71 -19.01 5.39
CA GLU A 252 -6.04 -18.56 5.77
C GLU A 252 -6.01 -17.04 5.93
N LEU A 253 -6.63 -16.33 4.98
CA LEU A 253 -6.81 -14.89 5.05
C LEU A 253 -7.90 -14.57 6.10
N GLU A 254 -7.61 -14.80 7.39
CA GLU A 254 -8.49 -14.37 8.48
C GLU A 254 -8.63 -12.83 8.51
N VAL A 255 -7.60 -12.13 8.02
CA VAL A 255 -7.55 -10.67 7.84
C VAL A 255 -6.96 -10.37 6.46
N GLU A 256 -7.63 -9.51 5.70
CA GLU A 256 -7.10 -9.07 4.40
C GLU A 256 -5.81 -8.27 4.59
N PRO A 257 -4.74 -8.54 3.81
CA PRO A 257 -3.57 -7.68 3.79
C PRO A 257 -4.00 -6.31 3.25
N LYS A 258 -4.08 -5.32 4.15
CA LYS A 258 -4.42 -3.95 3.80
C LYS A 258 -3.21 -3.07 4.03
N LEU A 259 -2.80 -2.39 2.97
CA LEU A 259 -1.96 -1.21 3.10
C LEU A 259 -2.71 -0.19 3.98
N PRO A 260 -1.98 0.66 4.72
CA PRO A 260 -2.60 1.87 5.26
C PRO A 260 -3.20 2.70 4.11
N LEU A 261 -4.10 3.63 4.44
CA LEU A 261 -4.59 4.58 3.44
C LEU A 261 -3.38 5.34 2.86
N MET A 262 -3.13 5.18 1.56
CA MET A 262 -1.94 5.71 0.88
C MET A 262 -2.28 6.99 0.11
N PRO A 263 -1.33 7.92 -0.06
CA PRO A 263 -1.42 8.94 -1.10
C PRO A 263 -1.59 8.32 -2.50
N ALA A 264 -2.09 9.12 -3.44
CA ALA A 264 -2.24 8.71 -4.83
C ALA A 264 -0.90 8.21 -5.42
N SER A 265 -0.85 6.94 -5.84
CA SER A 265 0.34 6.35 -6.45
C SER A 265 0.55 6.85 -7.88
N ARG A 266 1.79 6.95 -8.35
CA ARG A 266 2.09 7.36 -9.74
C ARG A 266 1.49 6.39 -10.77
N PHE A 267 1.36 5.11 -10.40
CA PHE A 267 0.65 4.13 -11.23
C PHE A 267 -0.80 4.54 -11.45
N MET A 268 -1.52 4.88 -10.38
CA MET A 268 -2.91 5.33 -10.46
C MET A 268 -3.04 6.64 -11.26
N LEU A 269 -2.12 7.60 -11.05
CA LEU A 269 -2.13 8.87 -11.77
C LEU A 269 -1.97 8.70 -13.29
N MET A 270 -1.17 7.73 -13.72
CA MET A 270 -0.95 7.44 -15.15
C MET A 270 -2.02 6.50 -15.74
N ASN A 271 -2.46 5.52 -14.96
CA ASN A 271 -3.40 4.50 -15.37
C ASN A 271 -4.53 4.32 -14.34
N PRO A 272 -5.58 5.15 -14.42
CA PRO A 272 -6.74 5.02 -13.53
C PRO A 272 -7.70 3.90 -13.96
N TYR A 273 -7.30 3.04 -14.92
CA TYR A 273 -8.12 1.90 -15.32
C TYR A 273 -8.06 0.79 -14.28
N GLU A 274 -9.22 0.45 -13.73
CA GLU A 274 -9.39 -0.74 -12.88
C GLU A 274 -9.49 -1.99 -13.76
N ILE A 275 -8.56 -2.92 -13.54
CA ILE A 275 -8.57 -4.22 -14.20
C ILE A 275 -9.85 -4.96 -13.82
N LYS A 276 -10.63 -5.39 -14.82
CA LYS A 276 -11.92 -6.07 -14.60
C LYS A 276 -11.79 -7.57 -14.34
N ALA A 277 -10.57 -8.11 -14.40
CA ALA A 277 -10.28 -9.40 -13.78
C ALA A 277 -10.46 -9.24 -12.26
N PRO A 278 -11.07 -10.20 -11.54
CA PRO A 278 -10.83 -11.63 -11.71
C PRO A 278 -12.09 -12.52 -11.80
N ILE A 279 -11.98 -13.65 -12.52
CA ILE A 279 -13.03 -14.66 -12.64
C ILE A 279 -12.85 -15.75 -11.56
N THR A 280 -11.61 -15.94 -11.09
CA THR A 280 -11.24 -17.00 -10.13
C THR A 280 -10.63 -16.45 -8.84
N VAL A 281 -10.72 -17.22 -7.76
CA VAL A 281 -10.12 -16.90 -6.44
C VAL A 281 -8.61 -16.69 -6.56
N LYS A 282 -7.91 -17.48 -7.40
CA LYS A 282 -6.48 -17.31 -7.65
C LYS A 282 -6.22 -15.93 -8.26
N GLU A 283 -6.91 -15.55 -9.32
CA GLU A 283 -6.67 -14.25 -9.96
C GLU A 283 -6.99 -13.08 -9.01
N THR A 284 -7.99 -13.21 -8.13
CA THR A 284 -8.25 -12.23 -7.07
C THR A 284 -7.03 -12.03 -6.17
N LEU A 285 -6.38 -13.12 -5.76
CA LEU A 285 -5.18 -13.09 -4.93
C LEU A 285 -4.02 -12.35 -5.62
N PHE A 286 -3.77 -12.67 -6.89
CA PHE A 286 -2.68 -12.06 -7.65
C PHE A 286 -2.96 -10.60 -7.97
N LEU A 287 -4.23 -10.22 -8.23
CA LEU A 287 -4.62 -8.83 -8.40
C LEU A 287 -4.43 -8.02 -7.12
N LYS A 288 -4.75 -8.59 -5.95
CA LYS A 288 -4.49 -7.95 -4.65
C LYS A 288 -2.99 -7.68 -4.47
N VAL A 289 -2.14 -8.68 -4.69
CA VAL A 289 -0.68 -8.51 -4.59
C VAL A 289 -0.17 -7.51 -5.62
N PHE A 290 -0.66 -7.57 -6.86
CA PHE A 290 -0.34 -6.61 -7.91
C PHE A 290 -0.64 -5.16 -7.48
N THR A 291 -1.84 -4.94 -6.90
CA THR A 291 -2.29 -3.62 -6.42
C THR A 291 -1.41 -3.12 -5.28
N ILE A 292 -1.00 -4.00 -4.36
CA ILE A 292 -0.06 -3.64 -3.29
C ILE A 292 1.28 -3.22 -3.90
N LEU A 293 1.84 -4.03 -4.80
CA LEU A 293 3.14 -3.74 -5.41
C LEU A 293 3.14 -2.44 -6.21
N THR A 294 2.10 -2.14 -6.98
CA THR A 294 2.00 -0.88 -7.72
C THR A 294 1.81 0.33 -6.80
N SER A 295 1.06 0.17 -5.69
CA SER A 295 0.89 1.22 -4.69
C SER A 295 2.17 1.53 -3.90
N LEU A 296 3.08 0.56 -3.80
CA LEU A 296 4.40 0.73 -3.16
C LEU A 296 5.51 1.17 -4.12
N GLY A 297 5.20 1.37 -5.42
CA GLY A 297 6.21 1.73 -6.42
C GLY A 297 7.10 0.58 -6.90
N LEU A 298 6.76 -0.67 -6.60
CA LEU A 298 7.57 -1.85 -6.86
C LEU A 298 7.32 -2.40 -8.27
N TYR A 299 7.43 -1.53 -9.28
CA TYR A 299 6.90 -1.78 -10.63
C TYR A 299 7.54 -3.00 -11.33
N LYS A 300 8.85 -3.24 -11.18
CA LYS A 300 9.48 -4.46 -11.73
C LYS A 300 8.97 -5.73 -11.05
N PHE A 301 8.64 -5.69 -9.76
CA PHE A 301 8.00 -6.83 -9.08
C PHE A 301 6.55 -7.01 -9.55
N ALA A 302 5.82 -5.91 -9.74
CA ALA A 302 4.46 -5.95 -10.27
C ALA A 302 4.39 -6.59 -11.67
N VAL A 303 5.43 -6.46 -12.51
CA VAL A 303 5.53 -7.16 -13.80
C VAL A 303 5.52 -8.69 -13.63
N PHE A 304 6.24 -9.24 -12.64
CA PHE A 304 6.24 -10.69 -12.40
C PHE A 304 4.84 -11.20 -12.03
N VAL A 305 4.14 -10.45 -11.17
CA VAL A 305 2.80 -10.82 -10.70
C VAL A 305 1.76 -10.65 -11.81
N PHE A 306 1.84 -9.57 -12.59
CA PHE A 306 0.88 -9.29 -13.66
C PHE A 306 0.88 -10.35 -14.77
N LYS A 307 2.02 -11.02 -15.03
CA LYS A 307 2.10 -12.13 -15.99
C LYS A 307 1.13 -13.28 -15.67
N GLU A 308 0.77 -13.47 -14.41
CA GLU A 308 -0.20 -14.48 -14.00
C GLU A 308 -1.66 -14.09 -14.29
N LEU A 309 -1.91 -12.78 -14.51
CA LEU A 309 -3.23 -12.21 -14.82
C LEU A 309 -3.38 -11.90 -16.31
N GLU A 310 -2.26 -11.80 -17.03
CA GLU A 310 -2.16 -11.25 -18.38
C GLU A 310 -3.14 -11.92 -19.37
N MET A 311 -3.23 -13.25 -19.32
CA MET A 311 -4.08 -14.03 -20.24
C MET A 311 -5.58 -13.84 -19.98
N SER A 312 -5.96 -13.45 -18.77
CA SER A 312 -7.35 -13.21 -18.38
C SER A 312 -7.81 -11.79 -18.68
N CYS A 313 -6.87 -10.88 -18.96
CA CYS A 313 -7.14 -9.51 -19.34
C CYS A 313 -7.47 -9.38 -20.84
N GLN A 314 -8.23 -8.36 -21.21
CA GLN A 314 -8.40 -7.96 -22.60
C GLN A 314 -7.08 -7.40 -23.17
N PRO A 315 -6.88 -7.46 -24.50
CA PRO A 315 -5.65 -6.96 -25.13
C PRO A 315 -5.30 -5.52 -24.79
N PHE A 316 -6.30 -4.63 -24.69
CA PHE A 316 -6.07 -3.24 -24.33
C PHE A 316 -5.70 -3.09 -22.84
N GLU A 317 -6.33 -3.85 -21.92
CA GLU A 317 -6.00 -3.81 -20.48
C GLU A 317 -4.54 -4.21 -20.22
N ARG A 318 -4.07 -5.25 -20.91
CA ARG A 318 -2.65 -5.63 -20.92
C ARG A 318 -1.77 -4.49 -21.37
N TYR A 319 -2.18 -3.82 -22.46
CA TYR A 319 -1.43 -2.71 -23.02
C TYR A 319 -1.34 -1.52 -22.06
N LEU A 320 -2.46 -1.10 -21.46
CA LEU A 320 -2.50 0.00 -20.49
C LEU A 320 -1.56 -0.30 -19.31
N THR A 321 -1.68 -1.51 -18.74
CA THR A 321 -0.92 -1.92 -17.57
C THR A 321 0.57 -2.04 -17.86
N LEU A 322 0.95 -2.81 -18.88
CA LEU A 322 2.37 -3.04 -19.21
C LEU A 322 3.06 -1.77 -19.68
N THR A 323 2.38 -0.91 -20.45
CA THR A 323 2.97 0.37 -20.88
C THR A 323 3.24 1.28 -19.67
N THR A 324 2.29 1.36 -18.73
CA THR A 324 2.46 2.14 -17.49
C THR A 324 3.63 1.64 -16.64
N LEU A 325 3.72 0.32 -16.43
CA LEU A 325 4.84 -0.27 -15.69
C LEU A 325 6.19 0.01 -16.36
N LYS A 326 6.26 -0.02 -17.69
CA LYS A 326 7.47 0.31 -18.46
C LYS A 326 7.88 1.77 -18.29
N ILE A 327 6.93 2.70 -18.40
CA ILE A 327 7.17 4.13 -18.20
C ILE A 327 7.71 4.38 -16.79
N LEU A 328 7.01 3.86 -15.77
CA LEU A 328 7.37 4.10 -14.37
C LEU A 328 8.65 3.38 -13.91
N SER A 329 9.03 2.29 -14.59
CA SER A 329 10.30 1.59 -14.34
C SER A 329 11.48 2.21 -15.09
N ASN A 330 11.27 3.34 -15.80
CA ASN A 330 12.25 4.00 -16.66
C ASN A 330 12.94 3.02 -17.65
N GLU A 331 12.17 2.10 -18.24
CA GLU A 331 12.68 1.22 -19.28
C GLU A 331 12.97 2.01 -20.57
N VAL A 332 13.86 1.50 -21.42
CA VAL A 332 14.14 2.14 -22.71
C VAL A 332 12.92 2.03 -23.64
N LEU A 333 12.28 3.17 -23.95
CA LEU A 333 11.04 3.23 -24.72
C LEU A 333 11.23 3.62 -26.20
N THR A 334 12.47 3.86 -26.66
CA THR A 334 12.75 4.44 -27.99
C THR A 334 12.10 3.67 -29.15
N ASN A 335 12.01 2.35 -29.04
CA ASN A 335 11.40 1.48 -30.05
C ASN A 335 9.99 0.98 -29.67
N TYR A 336 9.48 1.36 -28.49
CA TYR A 336 8.17 0.92 -28.02
C TYR A 336 7.08 1.77 -28.68
N GLN A 337 6.22 1.14 -29.49
CA GLN A 337 5.24 1.86 -30.30
C GLN A 337 3.88 1.97 -29.60
N PRO A 338 3.20 3.12 -29.74
CA PRO A 338 1.79 3.26 -29.39
C PRO A 338 0.94 2.18 -30.05
N LYS A 339 -0.10 1.72 -29.36
CA LYS A 339 -1.03 0.73 -29.90
C LYS A 339 -2.45 1.27 -29.90
N THR A 340 -3.24 0.76 -30.84
CA THR A 340 -4.68 0.99 -30.93
C THR A 340 -5.40 -0.34 -30.89
N PHE A 341 -6.59 -0.36 -30.31
CA PHE A 341 -7.40 -1.56 -30.18
C PHE A 341 -8.82 -1.27 -30.68
N PRO A 342 -9.48 -2.25 -31.30
CA PRO A 342 -10.89 -2.13 -31.69
C PRO A 342 -11.77 -2.28 -30.44
N VAL A 343 -11.91 -1.18 -29.68
CA VAL A 343 -12.76 -1.11 -28.49
C VAL A 343 -14.12 -0.50 -28.85
N THR A 344 -15.18 -1.02 -28.23
CA THR A 344 -16.56 -0.57 -28.51
C THR A 344 -17.02 0.53 -27.57
N LYS A 345 -16.39 0.65 -26.39
CA LYS A 345 -16.77 1.66 -25.39
C LYS A 345 -15.90 2.91 -25.56
N PRO A 346 -16.49 4.12 -25.63
CA PRO A 346 -15.73 5.37 -25.73
C PRO A 346 -14.68 5.53 -24.62
N LEU A 347 -14.99 5.10 -23.39
CA LEU A 347 -14.08 5.18 -22.24
C LEU A 347 -12.79 4.38 -22.44
N GLU A 348 -12.89 3.19 -23.03
CA GLU A 348 -11.72 2.35 -23.32
C GLU A 348 -10.79 3.03 -24.34
N LYS A 349 -11.37 3.75 -25.31
CA LYS A 349 -10.62 4.53 -26.30
C LYS A 349 -9.86 5.70 -25.63
N TYR A 350 -10.45 6.34 -24.63
CA TYR A 350 -9.79 7.42 -23.89
C TYR A 350 -8.66 6.92 -23.01
N PHE A 351 -8.82 5.77 -22.33
CA PHE A 351 -7.70 5.16 -21.60
C PHE A 351 -6.52 4.84 -22.53
N ILE A 352 -6.79 4.28 -23.71
CA ILE A 352 -5.75 4.00 -24.72
C ILE A 352 -5.08 5.31 -25.18
N THR A 353 -5.87 6.35 -25.46
CA THR A 353 -5.35 7.66 -25.89
C THR A 353 -4.51 8.32 -24.79
N ASN A 354 -4.95 8.22 -23.53
CA ASN A 354 -4.24 8.70 -22.35
C ASN A 354 -2.87 8.04 -22.19
N ILE A 355 -2.82 6.71 -22.22
CA ILE A 355 -1.57 5.96 -22.12
C ILE A 355 -0.64 6.21 -23.30
N ASN A 356 -1.17 6.31 -24.53
CA ASN A 356 -0.37 6.70 -25.69
C ASN A 356 0.25 8.09 -25.49
N GLY A 357 -0.51 9.07 -24.99
CA GLY A 357 0.01 10.39 -24.67
C GLY A 357 1.12 10.35 -23.61
N HIS A 358 0.94 9.58 -22.53
CA HIS A 358 1.97 9.41 -21.49
C HIS A 358 3.23 8.71 -22.01
N LEU A 359 3.09 7.72 -22.90
CA LEU A 359 4.20 7.06 -23.58
C LEU A 359 5.00 8.07 -24.40
N GLU A 360 4.34 8.85 -25.25
CA GLU A 360 4.98 9.89 -26.07
C GLU A 360 5.68 10.95 -25.20
N TYR A 361 5.02 11.37 -24.12
CA TYR A 361 5.58 12.34 -23.18
C TYR A 361 6.86 11.81 -22.53
N SER A 362 6.84 10.57 -22.04
CA SER A 362 7.98 9.95 -21.34
C SER A 362 9.22 9.76 -22.21
N ARG A 363 9.06 9.64 -23.53
CA ARG A 363 10.18 9.52 -24.48
C ARG A 363 10.62 10.87 -25.08
N GLY A 364 10.07 11.99 -24.60
CA GLY A 364 10.39 13.34 -25.06
C GLY A 364 9.73 13.74 -26.38
N ALA A 365 8.80 12.94 -26.91
CA ALA A 365 8.07 13.21 -28.14
C ALA A 365 6.85 14.11 -27.85
N ILE A 366 7.12 15.32 -27.35
CA ILE A 366 6.11 16.21 -26.76
C ILE A 366 4.98 16.53 -27.75
N ASP A 367 5.28 16.83 -29.01
CA ASP A 367 4.24 17.18 -30.00
C ASP A 367 3.20 16.07 -30.16
N TYR A 368 3.64 14.80 -30.20
CA TYR A 368 2.74 13.65 -30.28
C TYR A 368 1.97 13.43 -28.98
N ALA A 369 2.58 13.70 -27.82
CA ALA A 369 1.89 13.65 -26.53
C ALA A 369 0.75 14.67 -26.48
N ILE A 370 1.03 15.92 -26.84
CA ILE A 370 0.08 17.03 -26.84
C ILE A 370 -1.08 16.75 -27.82
N GLN A 371 -0.82 16.16 -28.98
CA GLN A 371 -1.89 15.72 -29.89
C GLN A 371 -2.82 14.68 -29.27
N ASN A 372 -2.30 13.74 -28.47
CA ASN A 372 -3.15 12.77 -27.77
C ASN A 372 -3.96 13.45 -26.67
N TYR A 373 -3.36 14.36 -25.91
CA TYR A 373 -4.05 15.08 -24.85
C TYR A 373 -5.12 16.05 -25.39
N TRP A 374 -4.88 16.71 -26.52
CA TRP A 374 -5.88 17.50 -27.22
C TRP A 374 -7.10 16.67 -27.65
N LYS A 375 -6.89 15.44 -28.14
CA LYS A 375 -8.00 14.53 -28.47
C LYS A 375 -8.85 14.20 -27.23
N LEU A 376 -8.25 14.13 -26.04
CA LEU A 376 -8.99 13.94 -24.79
C LEU A 376 -9.78 15.20 -24.44
N LEU A 377 -9.15 16.37 -24.54
CA LEU A 377 -9.77 17.67 -24.28
C LEU A 377 -11.04 17.89 -25.13
N MET A 378 -10.97 17.56 -26.43
CA MET A 378 -12.03 17.85 -27.39
C MET A 378 -13.24 16.90 -27.34
N ASN A 379 -13.15 15.75 -26.67
CA ASN A 379 -14.21 14.71 -26.72
C ASN A 379 -14.88 14.43 -25.35
N ASP A 380 -14.81 15.39 -24.43
CA ASP A 380 -15.24 15.29 -23.02
C ASP A 380 -16.77 15.32 -22.80
N HIS A 381 -17.57 15.57 -23.84
CA HIS A 381 -19.03 15.67 -23.70
C HIS A 381 -19.72 14.34 -23.30
N GLU A 382 -19.01 13.20 -23.36
CA GLU A 382 -19.58 11.88 -23.08
C GLU A 382 -19.07 11.23 -21.79
N ILE A 383 -17.91 11.65 -21.25
CA ILE A 383 -17.18 10.90 -20.21
C ILE A 383 -16.43 11.86 -19.28
N SER A 384 -16.56 11.64 -17.96
CA SER A 384 -15.85 12.39 -16.93
C SER A 384 -14.33 12.49 -17.19
N SER A 385 -13.82 13.71 -17.11
CA SER A 385 -12.39 14.05 -17.17
C SER A 385 -11.54 13.44 -16.05
N SER A 386 -12.17 12.95 -14.97
CA SER A 386 -11.51 12.29 -13.83
C SER A 386 -10.58 11.13 -14.25
N HIS A 387 -10.88 10.48 -15.37
CA HIS A 387 -10.11 9.34 -15.90
C HIS A 387 -8.81 9.73 -16.62
N TYR A 388 -8.55 11.01 -16.86
CA TYR A 388 -7.38 11.46 -17.62
C TYR A 388 -6.89 12.86 -17.17
N LEU A 389 -7.08 13.19 -15.90
CA LEU A 389 -6.71 14.49 -15.32
C LEU A 389 -5.23 14.83 -15.53
N LEU A 390 -4.31 13.86 -15.37
CA LEU A 390 -2.89 14.10 -15.56
C LEU A 390 -2.57 14.53 -17.00
N ALA A 391 -3.24 13.96 -18.00
CA ALA A 391 -3.08 14.35 -19.39
C ALA A 391 -3.55 15.79 -19.64
N LEU A 392 -4.71 16.18 -19.08
CA LEU A 392 -5.23 17.55 -19.19
C LEU A 392 -4.33 18.57 -18.49
N LEU A 393 -3.80 18.24 -17.30
CA LEU A 393 -2.81 19.07 -16.62
C LEU A 393 -1.56 19.24 -17.49
N ARG A 394 -0.96 18.15 -17.99
CA ARG A 394 0.20 18.24 -18.89
C ARG A 394 -0.06 19.09 -20.12
N TYR A 395 -1.25 18.97 -20.70
CA TYR A 395 -1.68 19.80 -21.83
C TYR A 395 -1.76 21.28 -21.45
N GLY A 396 -2.48 21.62 -20.37
CA GLY A 396 -2.65 23.00 -19.92
C GLY A 396 -1.33 23.67 -19.57
N PHE A 397 -0.42 22.95 -18.90
CA PHE A 397 0.94 23.44 -18.62
C PHE A 397 1.75 23.71 -19.88
N HIS A 398 1.65 22.82 -20.88
CA HIS A 398 2.31 23.02 -22.16
C HIS A 398 1.76 24.25 -22.89
N MET A 399 0.42 24.38 -22.98
CA MET A 399 -0.25 25.53 -23.62
C MET A 399 0.12 26.85 -22.93
N LEU A 400 0.16 26.87 -21.60
CA LEU A 400 0.62 28.02 -20.82
C LEU A 400 2.07 28.40 -21.16
N LYS A 401 2.96 27.41 -21.30
CA LYS A 401 4.39 27.63 -21.61
C LYS A 401 4.60 28.24 -23.00
N ILE A 402 3.77 27.87 -23.97
CA ILE A 402 3.87 28.41 -25.35
C ILE A 402 3.03 29.67 -25.58
N GLY A 403 2.34 30.17 -24.54
CA GLY A 403 1.53 31.41 -24.61
C GLY A 403 0.12 31.23 -25.18
N ASN A 404 -0.38 30.00 -25.31
CA ASN A 404 -1.76 29.75 -25.70
C ASN A 404 -2.66 29.72 -24.44
N TYR A 405 -2.94 30.89 -23.89
CA TYR A 405 -3.63 31.03 -22.60
C TYR A 405 -5.07 30.52 -22.63
N GLN A 406 -5.79 30.70 -23.74
CA GLN A 406 -7.18 30.24 -23.87
C GLN A 406 -7.27 28.72 -23.73
N GLU A 407 -6.47 27.97 -24.51
CA GLU A 407 -6.48 26.50 -24.42
C GLU A 407 -5.96 25.98 -23.08
N ALA A 408 -5.03 26.72 -22.46
CA ALA A 408 -4.59 26.39 -21.10
C ALA A 408 -5.76 26.49 -20.10
N VAL A 409 -6.54 27.57 -20.16
CA VAL A 409 -7.72 27.76 -19.32
C VAL A 409 -8.75 26.65 -19.56
N GLU A 410 -9.06 26.34 -20.82
CA GLU A 410 -10.01 25.28 -21.17
C GLU A 410 -9.59 23.91 -20.60
N ALA A 411 -8.30 23.60 -20.64
CA ALA A 411 -7.77 22.35 -20.07
C ALA A 411 -7.86 22.33 -18.54
N PHE A 412 -7.49 23.42 -17.87
CA PHE A 412 -7.55 23.50 -16.41
C PHE A 412 -8.99 23.49 -15.89
N GLN A 413 -9.93 24.12 -16.58
CA GLN A 413 -11.35 24.11 -16.19
C GLN A 413 -11.94 22.70 -16.11
N LYS A 414 -11.41 21.75 -16.88
CA LYS A 414 -11.85 20.35 -16.87
C LYS A 414 -11.21 19.50 -15.77
N CYS A 415 -10.24 20.03 -15.05
CA CYS A 415 -9.60 19.38 -13.91
C CYS A 415 -10.28 19.75 -12.59
N ASP A 416 -11.59 19.47 -12.50
CA ASP A 416 -12.42 19.76 -11.32
C ASP A 416 -12.60 18.51 -10.46
N SER A 417 -11.52 18.07 -9.81
CA SER A 417 -11.52 16.97 -8.84
C SER A 417 -10.78 17.39 -7.57
N ASP A 418 -11.15 16.87 -6.40
CA ASP A 418 -10.58 17.26 -5.10
C ASP A 418 -9.03 17.32 -5.10
N ASP A 419 -8.37 16.34 -5.70
CA ASP A 419 -6.90 16.26 -5.78
C ASP A 419 -6.24 17.17 -6.84
N THR A 420 -6.99 17.67 -7.82
CA THR A 420 -6.43 18.48 -8.93
C THR A 420 -6.97 19.90 -8.99
N GLU A 421 -8.06 20.19 -8.28
CA GLU A 421 -8.75 21.49 -8.26
C GLU A 421 -7.80 22.62 -7.84
N LEU A 422 -6.96 22.38 -6.81
CA LEU A 422 -5.96 23.36 -6.37
C LEU A 422 -4.96 23.69 -7.49
N ILE A 423 -4.46 22.67 -8.18
CA ILE A 423 -3.51 22.82 -9.28
C ILE A 423 -4.18 23.59 -10.43
N ALA A 424 -5.35 23.11 -10.84
CA ALA A 424 -6.14 23.67 -11.91
C ALA A 424 -6.47 25.15 -11.68
N LYS A 425 -7.02 25.50 -10.52
CA LYS A 425 -7.38 26.89 -10.19
C LYS A 425 -6.18 27.82 -10.14
N PHE A 426 -5.06 27.37 -9.56
CA PHE A 426 -3.85 28.19 -9.50
C PHE A 426 -3.30 28.51 -10.90
N TYR A 427 -3.20 27.50 -11.76
CA TYR A 427 -2.67 27.70 -13.12
C TYR A 427 -3.67 28.34 -14.08
N MET A 428 -4.97 28.13 -13.88
CA MET A 428 -6.02 28.88 -14.56
C MET A 428 -5.94 30.37 -14.22
N ALA A 429 -5.80 30.72 -12.93
CA ALA A 429 -5.59 32.12 -12.54
C ALA A 429 -4.32 32.69 -13.20
N LYS A 430 -3.21 31.93 -13.17
CA LYS A 430 -1.97 32.34 -13.85
C LYS A 430 -2.17 32.59 -15.35
N ALA A 431 -2.96 31.76 -16.03
CA ALA A 431 -3.28 31.96 -17.45
C ALA A 431 -4.13 33.23 -17.70
N LEU A 432 -5.09 33.52 -16.81
CA LEU A 432 -5.98 34.69 -16.92
C LEU A 432 -5.31 36.02 -16.54
N PHE A 433 -4.28 36.01 -15.70
CA PHE A 433 -3.61 37.23 -15.20
C PHE A 433 -2.30 37.58 -15.96
N ILE A 434 -1.92 36.78 -16.96
CA ILE A 434 -0.75 37.05 -17.83
C ILE A 434 -1.17 37.67 -19.18
N GLU A 435 -2.46 37.76 -19.48
CA GLU A 435 -3.00 38.72 -20.48
C GLU A 435 -2.77 40.17 -20.01
#